data_AF-A0A1I3Z533-F1
#
_entry.id   AF-A0A1I3Z533-F1
#
_cell.length_a   1.000
_cell.length_b   1.000
_cell.length_c   1.000
_cell.angle_alpha   90.00
_cell.angle_beta   90.00
_cell.angle_gamma   90.00
#
_symmetry.space_group_name_H-M   'P 1'
#
loop_
_entity.id
_entity.type
_entity.pdbx_description
1 polymer ?
#
loop_
_entity_poly.entity_id
_entity_poly.type
_entity_poly.pdbx_seq_one_letter_code
_entity_poly.pdbx_strand_id
1 'polypeptide(L)'
;MKQLSFADAEYAGKRKQTRRERFLLEMDQVVPWQGLIALIEPHYPKGEGGRPAYPLAAMLRVHLMQNWFGYSDPAMEEALYETTLLRQFAGLGLERIPDETTLLNFRRLLEKHALAGGMLEVINSYLGERGLSLRQGTIVDATLIHAPSSTKNKDGKRDPQMHSTKKGNQYYFGSAT
;
A
#
# COMPACT_ATOMS: atom_id res chain seq x y z
N MET A 1 17.84 19.26 8.63
CA MET A 1 17.32 18.39 9.70
C MET A 1 15.81 18.61 9.80
N LYS A 2 14.97 17.59 9.57
CA LYS A 2 13.54 17.69 9.87
C LYS A 2 13.38 17.57 11.38
N GLN A 3 12.81 18.59 12.02
CA GLN A 3 12.53 18.59 13.46
C GLN A 3 11.48 17.50 13.75
N LEU A 4 11.84 16.50 14.55
CA LEU A 4 10.88 15.49 15.01
C LEU A 4 9.84 16.17 15.90
N SER A 5 8.56 15.98 15.59
CA SER A 5 7.48 16.43 16.45
C SER A 5 7.38 15.53 17.68
N PHE A 6 6.76 16.05 18.75
CA PHE A 6 6.51 15.29 19.98
C PHE A 6 5.75 13.98 19.70
N ALA A 7 4.82 14.01 18.73
CA ALA A 7 4.09 12.82 18.28
C ALA A 7 5.00 11.78 17.59
N ASP A 8 6.06 12.21 16.90
CA ASP A 8 7.04 11.30 16.29
C ASP A 8 7.92 10.63 17.35
N ALA A 9 8.29 11.37 18.39
CA ALA A 9 9.07 10.88 19.52
C ALA A 9 8.27 9.89 20.40
N GLU A 10 6.99 10.16 20.62
CA GLU A 10 6.10 9.26 21.37
C GLU A 10 5.86 7.94 20.62
N TYR A 11 5.76 7.98 19.29
CA TYR A 11 5.62 6.78 18.47
C TYR A 11 6.92 5.95 18.44
N ALA A 12 8.09 6.61 18.38
CA ALA A 12 9.40 5.94 18.44
C ALA A 12 9.64 5.20 19.77
N GLY A 13 8.96 5.58 20.86
CA GLY A 13 9.02 4.91 22.16
C GLY A 13 8.19 3.62 22.28
N LYS A 14 7.40 3.23 21.28
CA LYS A 14 6.53 2.06 21.35
C LYS A 14 7.32 0.74 21.21
N ARG A 15 7.22 -0.13 22.22
CA ARG A 15 7.92 -1.43 22.28
C ARG A 15 7.43 -2.50 21.29
N LYS A 16 6.24 -2.34 20.70
CA LYS A 16 5.63 -3.34 19.81
C LYS A 16 5.30 -2.72 18.46
N GLN A 17 6.00 -3.18 17.43
CA GLN A 17 5.70 -2.82 16.05
C GLN A 17 4.38 -3.44 15.60
N THR A 18 3.47 -2.62 15.08
CA THR A 18 2.15 -3.12 14.66
C THR A 18 2.24 -3.91 13.35
N ARG A 19 1.22 -4.73 13.04
CA ARG A 19 1.15 -5.41 11.72
C ARG A 19 1.08 -4.40 10.58
N ARG A 20 0.29 -3.33 10.76
CA ARG A 20 0.14 -2.24 9.79
C ARG A 20 1.45 -1.51 9.55
N GLU A 21 2.20 -1.21 10.60
CA GLU A 21 3.51 -0.55 10.51
C GLU A 21 4.53 -1.40 9.76
N ARG A 22 4.64 -2.70 10.09
CA ARG A 22 5.51 -3.61 9.33
C ARG A 22 5.15 -3.67 7.86
N PHE A 23 3.86 -3.78 7.56
CA PHE A 23 3.37 -3.78 6.19
C PHE A 23 3.74 -2.50 5.44
N LEU A 24 3.56 -1.33 6.05
CA LEU A 24 3.93 -0.06 5.42
C LEU A 24 5.43 0.06 5.17
N LEU A 25 6.27 -0.38 6.11
CA LEU A 25 7.73 -0.39 5.92
C LEU A 25 8.16 -1.34 4.79
N GLU A 26 7.52 -2.49 4.69
CA GLU A 26 7.75 -3.42 3.59
C GLU A 26 7.32 -2.81 2.26
N MET A 27 6.13 -2.22 2.20
CA MET A 27 5.64 -1.52 1.00
C MET A 27 6.53 -0.36 0.58
N ASP A 28 7.11 0.40 1.52
CA ASP A 28 8.05 1.47 1.19
C ASP A 28 9.29 0.94 0.46
N GLN A 29 9.71 -0.31 0.72
CA GLN A 29 10.85 -0.94 0.07
C GLN A 29 10.51 -1.62 -1.26
N VAL A 30 9.30 -2.19 -1.39
CA VAL A 30 8.94 -3.00 -2.57
C VAL A 30 8.22 -2.21 -3.66
N VAL A 31 7.64 -1.05 -3.35
CA VAL A 31 6.96 -0.23 -4.36
C VAL A 31 8.01 0.53 -5.18
N PRO A 32 7.96 0.49 -6.53
CA PRO A 32 8.86 1.25 -7.40
C PRO A 32 8.47 2.75 -7.44
N TRP A 33 8.61 3.45 -6.31
CA TRP A 33 8.15 4.84 -6.14
C TRP A 33 8.63 5.77 -7.24
N GLN A 34 9.92 5.71 -7.58
CA GLN A 34 10.50 6.63 -8.55
C GLN A 34 9.90 6.44 -9.95
N GLY A 35 9.67 5.19 -10.36
CA GLY A 35 9.04 4.88 -11.65
C GLY A 35 7.58 5.35 -11.70
N LEU A 36 6.83 5.14 -10.61
CA LEU A 36 5.44 5.60 -10.52
C LEU A 36 5.34 7.12 -10.49
N ILE A 37 6.23 7.80 -9.76
CA ILE A 37 6.28 9.27 -9.72
C ILE A 37 6.60 9.82 -11.10
N ALA A 38 7.63 9.30 -11.77
CA ALA A 38 8.03 9.76 -13.11
C ALA A 38 6.92 9.59 -14.15
N LEU A 39 6.09 8.54 -14.01
CA LEU A 39 4.92 8.32 -14.87
C LEU A 39 3.82 9.38 -14.66
N ILE A 40 3.59 9.81 -13.42
CA ILE A 40 2.49 10.72 -13.07
C ILE A 40 2.91 12.20 -13.17
N GLU A 41 4.19 12.51 -12.92
CA GLU A 41 4.75 13.86 -12.86
C GLU A 41 4.39 14.76 -14.05
N PRO A 42 4.38 14.31 -15.32
CA PRO A 42 4.01 15.14 -16.46
C PRO A 42 2.57 15.66 -16.42
N HIS A 43 1.67 14.96 -15.72
CA HIS A 43 0.25 15.30 -15.62
C HIS A 43 -0.09 16.02 -14.31
N TYR A 44 0.84 16.07 -13.36
CA TYR A 44 0.58 16.59 -12.03
C TYR A 44 0.66 18.14 -12.03
N PRO A 45 -0.30 18.84 -11.41
CA PRO A 45 -0.32 20.30 -11.43
C PRO A 45 0.89 20.89 -10.69
N LYS A 46 1.61 21.80 -11.35
CA LYS A 46 2.81 22.45 -10.81
C LYS A 46 2.53 23.67 -9.91
N GLY A 47 1.26 23.94 -9.60
CA GLY A 47 0.87 24.99 -8.66
C GLY A 47 0.93 26.41 -9.24
N GLU A 48 0.53 26.59 -10.49
CA GLU A 48 0.42 27.91 -11.12
C GLU A 48 -0.89 28.59 -10.67
N GLY A 49 -0.83 29.28 -9.52
CA GLY A 49 -1.88 30.18 -9.02
C GLY A 49 -2.87 29.55 -8.04
N GLY A 50 -2.52 29.50 -6.75
CA GLY A 50 -3.43 29.07 -5.68
C GLY A 50 -2.70 28.51 -4.46
N ARG A 51 -3.45 27.79 -3.60
CA ARG A 51 -2.86 26.99 -2.52
C ARG A 51 -1.89 25.97 -3.14
N PRO A 52 -0.63 25.86 -2.65
CA PRO A 52 0.35 24.95 -3.26
C PRO A 52 -0.22 23.53 -3.40
N ALA A 53 0.05 22.86 -4.52
CA ALA A 53 -0.32 21.46 -4.66
C ALA A 53 0.35 20.61 -3.56
N TYR A 54 -0.26 19.48 -3.19
CA TYR A 54 0.42 18.52 -2.32
C TYR A 54 1.61 17.90 -3.06
N PRO A 55 2.67 17.46 -2.37
CA PRO A 55 3.73 16.70 -3.01
C PRO A 55 3.16 15.45 -3.70
N LEU A 56 3.49 15.22 -4.97
CA LEU A 56 3.03 14.05 -5.73
C LEU A 56 3.33 12.74 -5.00
N ALA A 57 4.53 12.62 -4.43
CA ALA A 57 4.93 11.44 -3.65
C ALA A 57 4.01 11.17 -2.43
N ALA A 58 3.45 12.22 -1.82
CA ALA A 58 2.52 12.09 -0.71
C ALA A 58 1.15 11.61 -1.21
N MET A 59 0.63 12.24 -2.27
CA MET A 59 -0.66 11.86 -2.86
C MET A 59 -0.65 10.43 -3.41
N LEU A 60 0.44 10.01 -4.05
CA LEU A 60 0.62 8.63 -4.51
C LEU A 60 0.60 7.65 -3.34
N ARG A 61 1.31 7.95 -2.25
CA ARG A 61 1.29 7.10 -1.05
C ARG A 61 -0.09 6.99 -0.43
N VAL A 62 -0.82 8.11 -0.34
CA VAL A 62 -2.20 8.11 0.15
C VAL A 62 -3.10 7.24 -0.75
N HIS A 63 -2.99 7.40 -2.07
CA HIS A 63 -3.76 6.60 -3.01
C HIS A 63 -3.47 5.10 -2.91
N LEU A 64 -2.20 4.70 -2.76
CA LEU A 64 -1.86 3.30 -2.56
C LEU A 64 -2.37 2.78 -1.20
N MET A 65 -2.32 3.58 -0.13
CA MET A 65 -2.91 3.21 1.15
C MET A 65 -4.42 3.01 1.07
N GLN A 66 -5.14 3.83 0.29
CA GLN A 66 -6.56 3.61 0.02
C GLN A 66 -6.80 2.23 -0.60
N ASN A 67 -5.97 1.84 -1.57
CA ASN A 67 -6.08 0.54 -2.22
C ASN A 67 -5.70 -0.63 -1.30
N TRP A 68 -4.68 -0.48 -0.45
CA TRP A 68 -4.23 -1.55 0.46
C TRP A 68 -5.17 -1.81 1.62
N PHE A 69 -5.80 -0.76 2.15
CA PHE A 69 -6.67 -0.87 3.32
C PHE A 69 -8.16 -0.75 2.99
N GLY A 70 -8.51 -0.55 1.72
CA GLY A 70 -9.90 -0.41 1.26
C GLY A 70 -10.57 0.87 1.75
N TYR A 71 -9.80 1.96 1.95
CA TYR A 71 -10.37 3.23 2.39
C TYR A 71 -11.04 3.97 1.24
N SER A 72 -12.24 4.50 1.49
CA SER A 72 -12.86 5.53 0.66
C SER A 72 -12.12 6.87 0.83
N ASP A 73 -12.49 7.88 0.04
CA ASP A 73 -11.91 9.23 0.19
C ASP A 73 -12.20 9.85 1.58
N PRO A 74 -13.44 9.83 2.10
CA PRO A 74 -13.71 10.32 3.47
C PRO A 74 -12.97 9.52 4.54
N ALA A 75 -12.97 8.20 4.44
CA ALA A 75 -12.34 7.34 5.45
C ALA A 75 -10.82 7.51 5.48
N MET A 76 -10.20 7.80 4.34
CA MET A 76 -8.76 8.06 4.27
C MET A 76 -8.41 9.41 4.88
N GLU A 77 -9.22 10.45 4.65
CA GLU A 77 -9.07 11.75 5.30
C GLU A 77 -9.09 11.59 6.84
N GLU A 78 -10.15 10.97 7.38
CA GLU A 78 -10.27 10.69 8.82
C GLU A 78 -9.06 9.89 9.35
N ALA A 79 -8.65 8.85 8.62
CA ALA A 79 -7.51 8.03 9.01
C ALA A 79 -6.18 8.80 9.05
N LEU A 80 -5.97 9.80 8.18
CA LEU A 80 -4.79 10.67 8.21
C LEU A 80 -4.80 11.64 9.41
N TYR A 81 -5.99 12.05 9.88
CA TYR A 81 -6.14 12.83 11.10
C TYR A 81 -5.83 11.99 12.34
N GLU A 82 -6.41 10.81 12.45
CA GLU A 82 -6.36 9.99 13.67
C GLU A 82 -5.06 9.18 13.80
N THR A 83 -4.51 8.68 12.69
CA THR A 83 -3.40 7.72 12.71
C THR A 83 -2.10 8.36 12.26
N THR A 84 -1.27 8.77 13.23
CA THR A 84 0.07 9.33 13.00
C THR A 84 0.94 8.49 12.06
N LEU A 85 0.86 7.16 12.15
CA LEU A 85 1.62 6.25 11.28
C LEU A 85 1.32 6.43 9.79
N LEU A 86 0.04 6.57 9.42
CA LEU A 86 -0.37 6.76 8.03
C LEU A 86 0.10 8.11 7.50
N ARG A 87 -0.01 9.14 8.34
CA ARG A 87 0.45 10.49 8.04
C ARG A 87 1.97 10.54 7.84
N GLN A 88 2.73 9.90 8.72
CA GLN A 88 4.20 9.78 8.62
C GLN A 88 4.60 9.02 7.36
N PHE A 89 3.94 7.90 7.07
CA PHE A 89 4.21 7.12 5.86
C PHE A 89 4.01 7.97 4.60
N ALA A 90 2.93 8.75 4.52
CA ALA A 90 2.69 9.69 3.42
C ALA A 90 3.65 10.89 3.39
N GLY A 91 4.47 11.09 4.42
CA GLY A 91 5.36 12.25 4.55
C GLY A 91 4.63 13.56 4.80
N LEU A 92 3.39 13.50 5.31
CA LEU A 92 2.54 14.65 5.59
C LEU A 92 2.76 15.17 7.02
N GLY A 93 2.58 16.48 7.21
CA GLY A 93 2.56 17.13 8.52
C GLY A 93 1.13 17.33 9.03
N LEU A 94 0.98 17.69 10.31
CA LEU A 94 -0.31 18.05 10.90
C LEU A 94 -0.89 19.36 10.33
N GLU A 95 -0.03 20.24 9.82
CA GLU A 95 -0.43 21.56 9.30
C GLU A 95 -1.36 21.45 8.09
N ARG A 96 -1.25 20.36 7.33
CA ARG A 96 -1.94 20.23 6.06
C ARG A 96 -2.18 18.77 5.69
N ILE A 97 -3.43 18.33 5.86
CA ILE A 97 -3.93 17.00 5.48
C ILE A 97 -4.86 17.16 4.27
N PRO A 98 -4.72 16.34 3.22
CA PRO A 98 -5.61 16.38 2.06
C PRO A 98 -7.02 15.96 2.48
N ASP A 99 -8.00 16.81 2.12
CA ASP A 99 -9.41 16.51 2.28
C ASP A 99 -9.90 15.52 1.20
N GLU A 100 -11.11 14.98 1.41
CA GLU A 100 -11.81 14.08 0.51
C GLU A 100 -11.77 14.58 -0.94
N THR A 101 -12.05 15.86 -1.15
CA THR A 101 -12.11 16.46 -2.48
C THR A 101 -10.74 16.48 -3.17
N THR A 102 -9.67 16.66 -2.40
CA THR A 102 -8.29 16.61 -2.88
C THR A 102 -7.91 15.19 -3.29
N LEU A 103 -8.30 14.18 -2.52
CA LEU A 103 -8.08 12.77 -2.85
C LEU A 103 -8.86 12.36 -4.11
N LEU A 104 -10.13 12.77 -4.20
CA LEU A 104 -10.98 12.56 -5.36
C LEU A 104 -10.37 13.19 -6.63
N ASN A 105 -9.87 14.43 -6.55
CA ASN A 105 -9.24 15.10 -7.69
C ASN A 105 -7.99 14.36 -8.17
N PHE A 106 -7.21 13.78 -7.25
CA PHE A 106 -6.06 12.96 -7.61
C PHE A 106 -6.48 11.68 -8.32
N ARG A 107 -7.51 10.96 -7.81
CA ARG A 107 -8.05 9.78 -8.51
C ARG A 107 -8.52 10.12 -9.92
N ARG A 108 -9.27 11.21 -10.08
CA ARG A 108 -9.74 11.69 -11.39
C ARG A 108 -8.59 12.03 -12.32
N LEU A 109 -7.48 12.56 -11.81
CA LEU A 109 -6.26 12.80 -12.60
C LEU A 109 -5.70 11.48 -13.15
N LEU A 110 -5.60 10.45 -12.31
CA LEU A 110 -5.12 9.14 -12.74
C LEU A 110 -6.04 8.50 -13.79
N GLU A 111 -7.36 8.60 -13.59
CA GLU A 111 -8.37 8.09 -14.52
C GLU A 111 -8.37 8.83 -15.86
N LYS A 112 -8.35 10.17 -15.82
CA LYS A 112 -8.36 11.04 -17.00
C LYS A 112 -7.18 10.75 -17.93
N HIS A 113 -6.03 10.42 -17.36
CA HIS A 113 -4.81 10.11 -18.10
C HIS A 113 -4.58 8.59 -18.27
N ALA A 114 -5.57 7.76 -17.92
CA ALA A 114 -5.52 6.29 -18.02
C ALA A 114 -4.27 5.67 -17.37
N LEU A 115 -3.76 6.27 -16.30
CA LEU A 115 -2.46 5.95 -15.70
C LEU A 115 -2.47 4.61 -14.96
N ALA A 116 -3.64 4.03 -14.68
CA ALA A 116 -3.76 2.73 -14.03
C ALA A 116 -3.01 1.60 -14.78
N GLY A 117 -3.11 1.58 -16.11
CA GLY A 117 -2.41 0.60 -16.95
C GLY A 117 -0.89 0.77 -16.86
N GLY A 118 -0.40 1.99 -17.05
CA GLY A 118 1.04 2.29 -16.96
C GLY A 118 1.62 2.01 -15.58
N MET A 119 0.88 2.30 -14.50
CA MET A 119 1.33 1.97 -13.15
C MET A 119 1.46 0.46 -12.95
N LEU A 120 0.52 -0.33 -13.47
CA LEU A 120 0.59 -1.79 -13.41
C LEU A 120 1.78 -2.33 -14.20
N GLU A 121 2.07 -1.76 -15.37
CA GLU A 121 3.24 -2.12 -16.18
C GLU A 121 4.57 -1.81 -15.47
N VAL A 122 4.67 -0.65 -14.83
CA VAL A 122 5.86 -0.27 -14.03
C VAL A 122 6.05 -1.25 -12.88
N ILE A 123 4.98 -1.59 -12.16
CA ILE A 123 5.02 -2.57 -11.06
C ILE A 123 5.41 -3.96 -11.59
N ASN A 124 4.82 -4.39 -12.70
CA ASN A 124 5.12 -5.69 -13.30
C ASN A 124 6.53 -5.79 -13.83
N SER A 125 7.08 -4.73 -14.41
CA SER A 125 8.46 -4.70 -14.87
C SER A 125 9.42 -4.85 -13.69
N TYR A 126 9.19 -4.09 -12.61
CA TYR A 126 9.98 -4.16 -11.39
C TYR A 126 9.90 -5.54 -10.70
N LEU A 127 8.70 -6.14 -10.65
CA LEU A 127 8.51 -7.49 -10.13
C LEU A 127 9.16 -8.53 -11.05
N GLY A 128 9.08 -8.35 -12.37
CA GLY A 128 9.64 -9.24 -13.38
C GLY A 128 11.15 -9.37 -13.28
N GLU A 129 11.86 -8.27 -13.02
CA GLU A 129 13.30 -8.27 -12.71
C GLU A 129 13.65 -9.13 -11.49
N ARG A 130 12.69 -9.35 -10.59
CA ARG A 130 12.80 -10.18 -9.38
C ARG A 130 12.19 -11.58 -9.55
N GLY A 131 11.77 -11.94 -10.77
CA GLY A 131 11.13 -13.21 -11.09
C GLY A 131 9.67 -13.33 -10.64
N LEU A 132 9.00 -12.21 -10.35
CA LEU A 132 7.62 -12.13 -9.89
C LEU A 132 6.73 -11.47 -10.96
N SER A 133 5.42 -11.73 -10.98
CA SER A 133 4.49 -11.08 -11.92
C SER A 133 3.10 -10.90 -11.31
N LEU A 134 2.40 -9.83 -11.67
CA LEU A 134 1.06 -9.47 -11.20
C LEU A 134 0.09 -9.39 -12.40
N ARG A 135 -1.05 -10.07 -12.34
CA ARG A 135 -2.06 -10.06 -13.42
C ARG A 135 -3.21 -9.11 -13.09
N GLN A 136 -3.62 -8.29 -14.06
CA GLN A 136 -4.80 -7.43 -13.97
C GLN A 136 -6.04 -8.26 -13.60
N GLY A 137 -6.84 -7.81 -12.62
CA GLY A 137 -7.99 -8.56 -12.09
C GLY A 137 -7.66 -9.48 -10.91
N THR A 138 -6.39 -9.56 -10.50
CA THR A 138 -6.06 -9.96 -9.12
C THR A 138 -6.44 -8.75 -8.26
N ILE A 139 -7.69 -8.70 -7.77
CA ILE A 139 -8.07 -7.76 -6.71
C ILE A 139 -6.95 -7.79 -5.68
N VAL A 140 -6.48 -6.62 -5.28
CA VAL A 140 -5.43 -6.43 -4.27
C VAL A 140 -5.94 -6.98 -2.93
N ASP A 141 -6.02 -8.29 -2.81
CA ASP A 141 -5.86 -9.00 -1.55
C ASP A 141 -4.38 -9.40 -1.49
N ALA A 142 -3.52 -8.39 -1.50
CA ALA A 142 -2.13 -8.57 -1.08
C ALA A 142 -2.11 -8.70 0.45
N THR A 143 -2.84 -9.69 0.97
CA THR A 143 -2.39 -10.38 2.15
C THR A 143 -1.12 -11.13 1.74
N LEU A 144 0.02 -10.44 1.79
CA LEU A 144 1.33 -11.06 2.00
C LEU A 144 1.36 -11.59 3.44
N ILE A 145 0.37 -12.42 3.78
CA ILE A 145 0.41 -13.26 4.96
C ILE A 145 1.43 -14.30 4.59
N HIS A 146 2.61 -14.20 5.22
CA HIS A 146 3.49 -15.34 5.41
C HIS A 146 2.60 -16.53 5.77
N ALA A 147 2.42 -17.46 4.82
CA ALA A 147 1.84 -18.75 5.15
C ALA A 147 2.74 -19.31 6.26
N PRO A 148 2.23 -19.56 7.48
CA PRO A 148 3.03 -20.26 8.46
C PRO A 148 3.47 -21.57 7.80
N SER A 149 4.77 -21.84 7.78
CA SER A 149 5.30 -23.09 7.25
C SER A 149 4.50 -24.24 7.89
N SER A 150 3.98 -25.14 7.05
CA SER A 150 3.21 -26.32 7.43
C SER A 150 4.11 -27.34 8.14
N THR A 151 4.62 -26.97 9.31
CA THR A 151 5.46 -27.75 10.21
C THR A 151 5.37 -27.16 11.62
N LYS A 152 4.14 -26.94 12.11
CA LYS A 152 3.88 -26.66 13.53
C LYS A 152 3.05 -27.75 14.17
N ASN A 153 3.52 -28.99 14.06
CA ASN A 153 3.23 -30.04 15.04
C ASN A 153 4.57 -30.49 15.65
N LYS A 154 4.60 -30.75 16.96
CA LYS A 154 5.82 -31.07 17.73
C LYS A 154 6.56 -32.33 17.25
N ASP A 155 5.99 -33.11 16.34
CA ASP A 155 6.52 -34.41 15.90
C ASP A 155 6.88 -34.51 14.41
N GLY A 156 6.87 -33.40 13.66
CA GLY A 156 7.54 -33.32 12.34
C GLY A 156 7.11 -34.32 11.26
N LYS A 157 5.90 -34.91 11.32
CA LYS A 157 5.40 -35.84 10.30
C LYS A 157 4.05 -35.42 9.71
N ARG A 158 3.90 -35.72 8.42
CA ARG A 158 2.74 -35.42 7.57
C ARG A 158 1.55 -36.33 7.93
N ASP A 159 0.38 -35.73 8.11
CA ASP A 159 -0.86 -36.41 8.53
C ASP A 159 -1.38 -37.36 7.43
N PRO A 160 -1.61 -38.67 7.71
CA PRO A 160 -1.99 -39.67 6.71
C PRO A 160 -3.41 -39.52 6.13
N GLN A 161 -4.29 -38.72 6.72
CA GLN A 161 -5.68 -38.57 6.23
C GLN A 161 -5.88 -37.46 5.17
N MET A 162 -4.83 -36.70 4.82
CA MET A 162 -4.91 -35.69 3.76
C MET A 162 -4.58 -36.27 2.38
N HIS A 163 -5.61 -36.73 1.66
CA HIS A 163 -5.50 -37.06 0.24
C HIS A 163 -5.57 -35.81 -0.63
N SER A 164 -4.51 -35.56 -1.42
CA SER A 164 -4.52 -34.52 -2.47
C SER A 164 -5.18 -35.06 -3.72
N THR A 165 -6.25 -34.40 -4.18
CA THR A 165 -6.83 -34.62 -5.51
C THR A 165 -6.43 -33.46 -6.40
N LYS A 166 -5.69 -33.76 -7.48
CA LYS A 166 -5.13 -32.78 -8.42
C LYS A 166 -6.16 -32.44 -9.52
N LYS A 167 -6.65 -31.20 -9.52
CA LYS A 167 -7.36 -30.61 -10.67
C LYS A 167 -6.95 -29.14 -10.80
N GLY A 168 -6.19 -28.82 -11.84
CA GLY A 168 -5.81 -27.43 -12.21
C GLY A 168 -5.07 -26.65 -11.12
N ASN A 169 -3.76 -26.85 -11.02
CA ASN A 169 -2.70 -26.18 -10.22
C ASN A 169 -3.00 -25.17 -9.08
N GLN A 170 -4.15 -25.24 -8.40
CA GLN A 170 -4.51 -24.38 -7.27
C GLN A 170 -5.23 -25.20 -6.20
N TYR A 171 -4.76 -25.09 -4.96
CA TYR A 171 -5.40 -25.68 -3.78
C TYR A 171 -6.20 -24.59 -3.07
N TYR A 172 -7.47 -24.89 -2.75
CA TYR A 172 -8.33 -24.04 -1.92
C TYR A 172 -8.54 -24.74 -0.57
N PHE A 173 -8.28 -24.02 0.53
CA PHE A 173 -8.69 -24.43 1.88
C PHE A 173 -9.52 -23.30 2.49
N GLY A 174 -10.80 -23.56 2.74
CA GLY A 174 -11.68 -22.70 3.53
C GLY A 174 -12.14 -23.47 4.77
N SER A 175 -12.06 -22.85 5.95
CA SER A 175 -12.73 -23.33 7.16
C SER A 175 -14.06 -22.58 7.30
N ALA A 176 -15.16 -23.29 7.09
CA ALA A 176 -16.48 -22.83 7.52
C ALA A 176 -16.64 -23.12 9.02
N THR A 177 -17.07 -22.12 9.76
CA THR A 177 -17.95 -22.34 10.92
C THR A 177 -19.17 -21.49 10.70
#